data_AF-G1WDR7-F1
#
_entry.id   AF-G1WDR7-F1
#
_cell.length_a   1.000
_cell.length_b   1.000
_cell.length_c   1.000
_cell.angle_alpha   90.00
_cell.angle_beta   90.00
_cell.angle_gamma   90.00
#
_symmetry.space_group_name_H-M   'P 1'
#
loop_
_entity.id
_entity.type
_entity.pdbx_description
1 polymer ?
#
loop_
_entity_poly.entity_id
_entity_poly.type
_entity_poly.pdbx_seq_one_letter_code
_entity_poly.pdbx_strand_id
1 'polypeptide(L)'
;MKRTIVGKDFIKWHPHMKDDSTNLSYARFANQLIKIIEGHIADKSPEKIVEIACTIALYMEDIVGELGIWQSFITLHKQLYGRYLPFFEVNEETYFINEPNIEDIQFLVWKTLSADPTHIVHPVNPYIYELSKDLFDYCDERFELLPINEALQNYLQQGDFMDDFTSMRFTLQWLTLRCYLTNSLHTKEQFEALQDQYAKTFYSDDAKLGKYMAECTLAFSQKVGPLALTPREWLTKILQLHGLEEKIQLLNEIKFRDIQCYKIIAEEAQGIHFLSYQKEELFVGYQELNLLPGALYGAGTVLMSLVYYQGKWELNGIMSQMPNEELFNSFGELMQKTAPQKSKTLGIPHYKELMKLSGGSPLLYFKNAQVYYDLLKNDLKLKLIDDHDKPFTTLRGPLLAFASHEDGELIALPDAAKFICDVRNPYYNDKAQLTHLWTFFIFEAPQPLLRYLFEHNMLPNICFPYLEGDATLAHQLVAENWDFLARFLKGNDYEA
;
A
#
# COMPACT_ATOMS: atom_id res chain seq x y z
N MET A 1 8.50 23.48 -6.67
CA MET A 1 7.12 23.37 -7.23
C MET A 1 6.52 24.77 -7.39
N LYS A 2 5.54 25.01 -8.30
CA LYS A 2 4.86 26.31 -8.36
C LYS A 2 4.02 26.49 -7.09
N ARG A 3 4.15 27.62 -6.40
CA ARG A 3 3.36 27.96 -5.21
C ARG A 3 1.89 28.24 -5.51
N THR A 4 1.56 28.52 -6.77
CA THR A 4 0.19 28.81 -7.20
C THR A 4 -0.35 27.64 -8.00
N ILE A 5 -1.51 27.15 -7.57
CA ILE A 5 -2.24 26.07 -8.24
C ILE A 5 -3.17 26.69 -9.29
N VAL A 6 -3.22 26.14 -10.50
CA VAL A 6 -4.18 26.55 -11.54
C VAL A 6 -5.16 25.41 -11.84
N GLY A 7 -6.31 25.71 -12.45
CA GLY A 7 -7.33 24.68 -12.74
C GLY A 7 -6.78 23.46 -13.50
N LYS A 8 -5.86 23.68 -14.45
CA LYS A 8 -5.21 22.58 -15.19
C LYS A 8 -4.40 21.62 -14.31
N ASP A 9 -3.97 22.05 -13.12
CA ASP A 9 -3.27 21.18 -12.18
C ASP A 9 -4.22 20.14 -11.56
N PHE A 10 -5.53 20.42 -11.47
CA PHE A 10 -6.52 19.52 -10.86
C PHE A 10 -6.84 18.28 -11.71
N ILE A 11 -6.77 18.40 -13.03
CA ILE A 11 -7.08 17.31 -13.98
C ILE A 11 -6.30 16.03 -13.66
N LYS A 12 -5.04 16.16 -13.21
CA LYS A 12 -4.19 14.99 -12.91
C LYS A 12 -4.63 14.23 -11.65
N TRP A 13 -5.42 14.86 -10.78
CA TRP A 13 -5.94 14.28 -9.54
C TRP A 13 -7.31 13.65 -9.70
N HIS A 14 -7.89 13.66 -10.91
CA HIS A 14 -9.17 13.01 -11.23
C HIS A 14 -8.96 11.72 -12.05
N PRO A 15 -9.78 10.67 -11.83
CA PRO A 15 -9.64 9.39 -12.53
C PRO A 15 -9.96 9.46 -14.02
N HIS A 16 -10.96 10.27 -14.40
CA HIS A 16 -11.44 10.36 -15.77
C HIS A 16 -10.66 11.40 -16.62
N MET A 17 -9.70 12.12 -16.02
CA MET A 17 -8.79 13.10 -16.66
C MET A 17 -9.45 14.08 -17.65
N LYS A 18 -10.69 14.52 -17.41
CA LYS A 18 -11.36 15.55 -18.22
C LYS A 18 -11.19 16.92 -17.57
N ASP A 19 -11.08 17.95 -18.40
CA ASP A 19 -11.12 19.33 -17.93
C ASP A 19 -12.57 19.71 -17.63
N ASP A 20 -12.81 20.25 -16.44
CA ASP A 20 -14.10 20.73 -16.00
C ASP A 20 -14.00 22.20 -15.56
N SER A 21 -15.09 22.94 -15.73
CA SER A 21 -15.23 24.32 -15.25
C SER A 21 -15.02 24.47 -13.72
N THR A 22 -15.32 23.43 -12.93
CA THR A 22 -15.14 23.41 -11.47
C THR A 22 -13.66 23.42 -11.05
N ASN A 23 -12.75 22.93 -11.90
CA ASN A 23 -11.30 22.89 -11.63
C ASN A 23 -10.75 24.26 -11.24
N LEU A 24 -11.26 25.33 -11.86
CA LEU A 24 -10.84 26.70 -11.54
C LEU A 24 -11.29 27.12 -10.13
N SER A 25 -12.49 26.71 -9.72
CA SER A 25 -13.05 27.00 -8.39
C SER A 25 -12.23 26.30 -7.30
N TYR A 26 -11.95 25.00 -7.47
CA TYR A 26 -11.13 24.25 -6.51
C TYR A 26 -9.68 24.72 -6.49
N ALA A 27 -9.10 25.15 -7.62
CA ALA A 27 -7.78 25.78 -7.63
C ALA A 27 -7.76 27.10 -6.85
N ARG A 28 -8.79 27.95 -6.98
CA ARG A 28 -8.89 29.19 -6.18
C ARG A 28 -9.05 28.87 -4.69
N PHE A 29 -9.87 27.87 -4.36
CA PHE A 29 -10.06 27.40 -2.99
C PHE A 29 -8.73 26.93 -2.38
N ALA A 30 -8.00 26.06 -3.07
CA ALA A 30 -6.69 25.57 -2.63
C ALA A 30 -5.65 26.69 -2.45
N ASN A 31 -5.63 27.69 -3.33
CA ASN A 31 -4.71 28.83 -3.17
C ASN A 31 -5.02 29.69 -1.92
N GLN A 32 -6.25 29.70 -1.39
CA GLN A 32 -6.52 30.36 -0.12
C GLN A 32 -6.10 29.49 1.07
N LEU A 33 -6.31 28.17 0.99
CA LEU A 33 -5.78 27.23 1.98
C LEU A 33 -4.26 27.37 2.13
N ILE A 34 -3.52 27.53 1.02
CA ILE A 34 -2.07 27.81 1.04
C ILE A 34 -1.74 29.00 1.95
N LYS A 35 -2.48 30.11 1.84
CA LYS A 35 -2.22 31.31 2.66
C LYS A 35 -2.49 31.08 4.14
N ILE A 36 -3.54 30.31 4.45
CA ILE A 36 -3.86 29.91 5.84
C ILE A 36 -2.70 29.08 6.39
N ILE A 37 -2.26 28.06 5.65
CA ILE A 37 -1.16 27.17 6.07
C ILE A 37 0.16 27.96 6.22
N GLU A 38 0.48 28.87 5.31
CA GLU A 38 1.66 29.75 5.40
C GLU A 38 1.65 30.62 6.67
N GLY A 39 0.47 30.99 7.16
CA GLY A 39 0.30 31.72 8.42
C GLY A 39 0.63 30.89 9.67
N HIS A 40 0.50 29.55 9.59
CA HIS A 40 0.76 28.62 10.70
C HIS A 40 2.14 27.99 10.64
N ILE A 41 2.65 27.66 9.44
CA ILE A 41 3.85 26.86 9.27
C ILE A 41 4.87 27.54 8.35
N ALA A 42 5.66 28.44 8.92
CA ALA A 42 6.69 29.18 8.19
C ALA A 42 7.88 28.29 7.72
N ASP A 43 8.20 27.22 8.45
CA ASP A 43 9.43 26.42 8.25
C ASP A 43 9.24 25.17 7.38
N LYS A 44 8.08 24.97 6.76
CA LYS A 44 7.87 23.82 5.85
C LYS A 44 8.18 24.17 4.40
N SER A 45 8.58 23.15 3.64
CA SER A 45 8.83 23.32 2.21
C SER A 45 7.54 23.77 1.49
N PRO A 46 7.64 24.67 0.50
CA PRO A 46 6.49 25.07 -0.31
C PRO A 46 5.73 23.88 -0.90
N GLU A 47 6.43 22.79 -1.22
CA GLU A 47 5.87 21.53 -1.68
C GLU A 47 4.86 20.95 -0.67
N LYS A 48 5.22 20.90 0.61
CA LYS A 48 4.38 20.32 1.66
C LYS A 48 3.15 21.19 1.95
N ILE A 49 3.30 22.52 1.90
CA ILE A 49 2.19 23.47 2.05
C ILE A 49 1.16 23.26 0.94
N VAL A 50 1.62 23.19 -0.31
CA VAL A 50 0.74 22.94 -1.46
C VAL A 50 0.11 21.56 -1.38
N GLU A 51 0.84 20.53 -0.93
CA GLU A 51 0.30 19.18 -0.76
C GLU A 51 -0.85 19.13 0.26
N ILE A 52 -0.71 19.78 1.42
CA ILE A 52 -1.79 19.88 2.41
C ILE A 52 -3.00 20.61 1.79
N ALA A 53 -2.77 21.78 1.17
CA ALA A 53 -3.84 22.56 0.55
C ALA A 53 -4.61 21.78 -0.52
N CYS A 54 -3.90 21.06 -1.40
CA CYS A 54 -4.53 20.21 -2.42
C CYS A 54 -5.29 19.04 -1.79
N THR A 55 -4.73 18.41 -0.76
CA THR A 55 -5.38 17.28 -0.07
C THR A 55 -6.72 17.72 0.53
N ILE A 56 -6.76 18.87 1.22
CA ILE A 56 -7.99 19.42 1.77
C ILE A 56 -8.96 19.87 0.65
N ALA A 57 -8.48 20.48 -0.42
CA ALA A 57 -9.35 20.87 -1.54
C ALA A 57 -10.00 19.66 -2.24
N LEU A 58 -9.27 18.57 -2.43
CA LEU A 58 -9.78 17.33 -3.03
C LEU A 58 -10.70 16.57 -2.07
N TYR A 59 -10.43 16.64 -0.76
CA TYR A 59 -11.37 16.19 0.26
C TYR A 59 -12.70 16.95 0.18
N MET A 60 -12.65 18.29 0.07
CA MET A 60 -13.86 19.10 -0.11
C MET A 60 -14.60 18.77 -1.41
N GLU A 61 -13.90 18.50 -2.52
CA GLU A 61 -14.53 18.04 -3.76
C GLU A 61 -15.20 16.67 -3.60
N ASP A 62 -14.59 15.76 -2.85
CA ASP A 62 -15.13 14.44 -2.54
C ASP A 62 -16.42 14.51 -1.73
N ILE A 63 -16.46 15.29 -0.64
CA ILE A 63 -17.66 15.38 0.20
C ILE A 63 -18.78 16.20 -0.45
N VAL A 64 -18.46 17.31 -1.14
CA VAL A 64 -19.45 18.13 -1.86
C VAL A 64 -20.07 17.34 -3.02
N GLY A 65 -19.25 16.54 -3.72
CA GLY A 65 -19.71 15.67 -4.79
C GLY A 65 -20.30 14.35 -4.32
N GLU A 66 -20.26 14.06 -3.01
CA GLU A 66 -20.59 12.75 -2.44
C GLU A 66 -19.95 11.59 -3.24
N LEU A 67 -18.65 11.72 -3.56
CA LEU A 67 -17.97 10.74 -4.43
C LEU A 67 -17.71 9.41 -3.70
N GLY A 68 -17.61 9.47 -2.37
CA GLY A 68 -17.53 8.31 -1.49
C GLY A 68 -16.11 7.85 -1.15
N ILE A 69 -15.07 8.64 -1.47
CA ILE A 69 -13.67 8.26 -1.21
C ILE A 69 -13.38 8.32 0.29
N TRP A 70 -13.64 9.47 0.92
CA TRP A 70 -13.53 9.68 2.36
C TRP A 70 -14.50 8.81 3.14
N GLN A 71 -15.77 8.79 2.71
CA GLN A 71 -16.81 7.98 3.34
C GLN A 71 -16.42 6.49 3.36
N SER A 72 -15.79 5.99 2.30
CA SER A 72 -15.24 4.62 2.26
C SER A 72 -14.22 4.40 3.36
N PHE A 73 -13.28 5.34 3.55
CA PHE A 73 -12.25 5.24 4.58
C PHE A 73 -12.83 5.20 5.99
N ILE A 74 -13.65 6.18 6.37
CA ILE A 74 -14.19 6.24 7.74
C ILE A 74 -15.11 5.04 8.03
N THR A 75 -15.82 4.54 7.01
CA THR A 75 -16.65 3.35 7.16
C THR A 75 -15.81 2.09 7.33
N LEU A 76 -14.76 1.91 6.52
CA LEU A 76 -13.84 0.78 6.65
C LEU A 76 -13.09 0.82 7.99
N HIS A 77 -12.67 2.01 8.43
CA HIS A 77 -12.02 2.19 9.71
C HIS A 77 -12.98 1.84 10.86
N LYS A 78 -14.25 2.27 10.81
CA LYS A 78 -15.27 1.88 11.79
C LYS A 78 -15.54 0.37 11.80
N GLN A 79 -15.51 -0.28 10.63
CA GLN A 79 -15.64 -1.74 10.54
C GLN A 79 -14.45 -2.48 11.15
N LEU A 80 -13.23 -1.97 10.96
CA LEU A 80 -12.01 -2.60 11.48
C LEU A 80 -11.80 -2.35 12.99
N TYR A 81 -12.11 -1.14 13.46
CA TYR A 81 -11.69 -0.68 14.80
C TYR A 81 -12.82 -0.14 15.68
N GLY A 82 -14.07 -0.13 15.20
CA GLY A 82 -15.23 0.35 15.96
C GLY A 82 -15.34 1.88 16.09
N ARG A 83 -14.47 2.66 15.44
CA ARG A 83 -14.47 4.14 15.44
C ARG A 83 -14.20 4.71 14.04
N TYR A 84 -14.67 5.92 13.75
CA TYR A 84 -14.54 6.51 12.40
C TYR A 84 -13.11 6.88 12.01
N LEU A 85 -12.29 7.34 12.96
CA LEU A 85 -10.93 7.80 12.72
C LEU A 85 -9.92 7.20 13.70
N PRO A 86 -8.64 7.09 13.31
CA PRO A 86 -7.57 6.78 14.24
C PRO A 86 -7.26 8.02 15.09
N PHE A 87 -6.76 7.80 16.30
CA PHE A 87 -6.30 8.82 17.27
C PHE A 87 -7.34 9.80 17.84
N PHE A 88 -8.37 10.15 17.08
CA PHE A 88 -9.34 11.19 17.44
C PHE A 88 -10.65 10.57 17.96
N GLU A 89 -11.14 11.06 19.09
CA GLU A 89 -12.47 10.75 19.57
C GLU A 89 -13.49 11.58 18.81
N VAL A 90 -14.39 10.90 18.09
CA VAL A 90 -15.43 11.53 17.28
C VAL A 90 -16.76 11.44 18.02
N ASN A 91 -17.43 12.57 18.20
CA ASN A 91 -18.80 12.59 18.71
C ASN A 91 -19.78 12.25 17.58
N GLU A 92 -20.34 11.03 17.59
CA GLU A 92 -21.25 10.57 16.54
C GLU A 92 -22.56 11.38 16.44
N GLU A 93 -22.95 12.13 17.47
CA GLU A 93 -24.15 13.00 17.42
C GLU A 93 -23.92 14.28 16.61
N THR A 94 -22.66 14.71 16.47
CA THR A 94 -22.29 15.96 15.81
C THR A 94 -21.33 15.75 14.64
N TYR A 95 -21.01 14.50 14.32
CA TYR A 95 -20.15 14.13 13.21
C TYR A 95 -21.01 13.85 11.98
N PHE A 96 -21.07 14.82 11.08
CA PHE A 96 -21.89 14.75 9.88
C PHE A 96 -21.07 14.18 8.73
N ILE A 97 -21.48 12.99 8.27
CA ILE A 97 -20.86 12.35 7.10
C ILE A 97 -21.16 13.19 5.86
N ASN A 98 -20.15 13.38 5.01
CA ASN A 98 -20.17 14.24 3.81
C ASN A 98 -20.30 15.75 4.09
N GLU A 99 -20.04 16.16 5.33
CA GLU A 99 -19.79 17.55 5.69
C GLU A 99 -18.35 17.68 6.21
N PRO A 100 -17.73 18.87 6.19
CA PRO A 100 -16.43 19.05 6.81
C PRO A 100 -16.52 18.79 8.32
N ASN A 101 -15.53 18.09 8.87
CA ASN A 101 -15.35 17.94 10.32
C ASN A 101 -13.90 18.32 10.69
N ILE A 102 -13.68 18.85 11.90
CA ILE A 102 -12.34 19.25 12.35
C ILE A 102 -11.42 18.03 12.40
N GLU A 103 -11.91 16.90 12.89
CA GLU A 103 -11.16 15.65 13.02
C GLU A 103 -10.72 15.09 11.66
N ASP A 104 -11.56 15.24 10.63
CA ASP A 104 -11.26 14.81 9.26
C ASP A 104 -10.08 15.61 8.69
N ILE A 105 -10.14 16.94 8.84
CA ILE A 105 -9.07 17.86 8.42
C ILE A 105 -7.80 17.59 9.23
N GLN A 106 -7.92 17.34 10.54
CA GLN A 106 -6.78 17.03 11.40
C GLN A 106 -6.09 15.74 10.97
N PHE A 107 -6.85 14.69 10.65
CA PHE A 107 -6.31 13.45 10.11
C PHE A 107 -5.59 13.68 8.77
N LEU A 108 -6.18 14.42 7.85
CA LEU A 108 -5.59 14.68 6.53
C LEU A 108 -4.30 15.50 6.62
N VAL A 109 -4.25 16.50 7.50
CA VAL A 109 -3.03 17.26 7.82
C VAL A 109 -1.98 16.34 8.42
N TRP A 110 -2.33 15.56 9.44
CA TRP A 110 -1.43 14.61 10.09
C TRP A 110 -0.87 13.59 9.09
N LYS A 111 -1.72 12.98 8.25
CA LYS A 111 -1.34 12.03 7.21
C LYS A 111 -0.32 12.64 6.26
N THR A 112 -0.55 13.87 5.82
CA THR A 112 0.32 14.56 4.87
C THR A 112 1.67 14.92 5.50
N LEU A 113 1.68 15.30 6.78
CA LEU A 113 2.91 15.59 7.53
C LEU A 113 3.69 14.33 7.90
N SER A 114 3.00 13.21 8.12
CA SER A 114 3.58 11.90 8.50
C SER A 114 3.74 10.94 7.32
N ALA A 115 3.72 11.46 6.08
CA ALA A 115 3.87 10.66 4.88
C ALA A 115 5.26 9.99 4.76
N ASP A 116 6.26 10.56 5.41
CA ASP A 116 7.59 9.95 5.56
C ASP A 116 7.58 9.05 6.81
N PRO A 117 7.73 7.72 6.65
CA PRO A 117 7.72 6.79 7.77
C PRO A 117 8.87 7.01 8.77
N THR A 118 9.93 7.74 8.38
CA THR A 118 11.05 8.09 9.25
C THR A 118 10.81 9.35 10.08
N HIS A 119 9.76 10.13 9.75
CA HIS A 119 9.44 11.41 10.39
C HIS A 119 7.94 11.53 10.70
N ILE A 120 7.44 10.62 11.54
CA ILE A 120 6.02 10.61 11.97
C ILE A 120 5.78 11.73 12.99
N VAL A 121 4.69 12.48 12.83
CA VAL A 121 4.31 13.57 13.75
C VAL A 121 3.29 13.07 14.77
N HIS A 122 3.32 13.63 15.99
CA HIS A 122 2.29 13.39 17.00
C HIS A 122 0.89 13.83 16.48
N PRO A 123 -0.12 12.96 16.45
CA PRO A 123 -1.41 13.26 15.82
C PRO A 123 -2.20 14.35 16.56
N VAL A 124 -2.12 14.40 17.89
CA VAL A 124 -2.79 15.42 18.73
C VAL A 124 -1.87 16.61 19.07
N ASN A 125 -0.92 16.93 18.20
CA ASN A 125 -0.06 18.10 18.38
C ASN A 125 -0.91 19.39 18.37
N PRO A 126 -0.78 20.29 19.38
CA PRO A 126 -1.54 21.54 19.42
C PRO A 126 -1.41 22.42 18.17
N TYR A 127 -0.23 22.44 17.53
CA TYR A 127 -0.03 23.19 16.28
C TYR A 127 -0.82 22.60 15.11
N ILE A 128 -0.94 21.26 15.05
CA ILE A 128 -1.77 20.60 14.03
C ILE A 128 -3.24 20.92 14.30
N TYR A 129 -3.67 20.90 15.57
CA TYR A 129 -5.04 21.22 15.94
C TYR A 129 -5.43 22.66 15.56
N GLU A 130 -4.62 23.67 15.93
CA GLU A 130 -4.91 25.08 15.60
C GLU A 130 -4.94 25.31 14.07
N LEU A 131 -4.00 24.74 13.32
CA LEU A 131 -4.06 24.79 11.86
C LEU A 131 -5.32 24.12 11.33
N SER A 132 -5.69 22.95 11.84
CA SER A 132 -6.85 22.19 11.36
C SER A 132 -8.14 22.93 11.63
N LYS A 133 -8.22 23.66 12.75
CA LYS A 133 -9.35 24.52 13.07
C LYS A 133 -9.50 25.69 12.08
N ASP A 134 -8.42 26.42 11.80
CA ASP A 134 -8.49 27.53 10.83
C ASP A 134 -8.80 27.05 9.40
N LEU A 135 -8.31 25.86 9.04
CA LEU A 135 -8.67 25.22 7.76
C LEU A 135 -10.13 24.79 7.75
N PHE A 136 -10.63 24.22 8.86
CA PHE A 136 -12.04 23.83 9.03
C PHE A 136 -12.97 25.04 8.90
N ASP A 137 -12.71 26.12 9.63
CA ASP A 137 -13.54 27.33 9.59
C ASP A 137 -13.69 27.85 8.15
N TYR A 138 -12.60 27.82 7.36
CA TYR A 138 -12.63 28.19 5.96
C TYR A 138 -13.35 27.17 5.06
N CYS A 139 -13.23 25.88 5.35
CA CYS A 139 -13.94 24.83 4.62
C CYS A 139 -15.46 24.91 4.86
N ASP A 140 -15.87 25.06 6.11
CA ASP A 140 -17.26 25.15 6.56
C ASP A 140 -17.96 26.39 5.95
N GLU A 141 -17.33 27.58 6.02
CA GLU A 141 -17.87 28.81 5.42
C GLU A 141 -18.15 28.66 3.91
N ARG A 142 -17.39 27.80 3.22
CA ARG A 142 -17.42 27.65 1.76
C ARG A 142 -18.05 26.37 1.27
N PHE A 143 -18.40 25.44 2.15
CA PHE A 143 -18.95 24.13 1.78
C PHE A 143 -20.11 24.26 0.79
N GLU A 144 -21.12 25.05 1.15
CA GLU A 144 -22.33 25.33 0.34
C GLU A 144 -22.07 26.20 -0.92
N LEU A 145 -20.87 26.76 -1.06
CA LEU A 145 -20.49 27.63 -2.17
C LEU A 145 -19.62 26.92 -3.22
N LEU A 146 -19.12 25.73 -2.90
CA LEU A 146 -18.30 24.95 -3.82
C LEU A 146 -19.19 24.25 -4.87
N PRO A 147 -18.78 24.26 -6.15
CA PRO A 147 -19.58 23.66 -7.21
C PRO A 147 -19.42 22.13 -7.22
N ILE A 148 -20.53 21.41 -7.42
CA ILE A 148 -20.49 19.96 -7.67
C ILE A 148 -19.87 19.69 -9.03
N ASN A 149 -18.85 18.83 -9.07
CA ASN A 149 -18.29 18.30 -10.31
C ASN A 149 -19.18 17.15 -10.81
N GLU A 150 -20.26 17.46 -11.52
CA GLU A 150 -21.25 16.48 -11.98
C GLU A 150 -20.63 15.36 -12.84
N ALA A 151 -19.60 15.67 -13.63
CA ALA A 151 -18.91 14.68 -14.44
C ALA A 151 -18.17 13.65 -13.57
N LEU A 152 -17.45 14.12 -12.55
CA LEU A 152 -16.76 13.25 -11.59
C LEU A 152 -17.73 12.48 -10.70
N GLN A 153 -18.80 13.16 -10.25
CA GLN A 153 -19.86 12.56 -9.44
C GLN A 153 -20.51 11.40 -10.19
N ASN A 154 -21.00 11.64 -11.42
CA ASN A 154 -21.62 10.58 -12.22
C ASN A 154 -20.63 9.43 -12.49
N TYR A 155 -19.39 9.74 -12.80
CA TYR A 155 -18.36 8.72 -13.07
C TYR A 155 -18.20 7.73 -11.91
N LEU A 156 -18.24 8.20 -10.66
CA LEU A 156 -18.08 7.35 -9.47
C LEU A 156 -19.42 6.77 -8.97
N GLN A 157 -20.48 7.58 -8.92
CA GLN A 157 -21.79 7.17 -8.40
C GLN A 157 -22.55 6.22 -9.32
N GLN A 158 -22.38 6.36 -10.64
CA GLN A 158 -22.94 5.41 -11.61
C GLN A 158 -21.96 4.28 -11.94
N GLY A 159 -20.69 4.42 -11.53
CA GLY A 159 -19.64 3.45 -11.79
C GLY A 159 -19.26 3.32 -13.27
N ASP A 160 -19.38 4.38 -14.06
CA ASP A 160 -19.13 4.42 -15.52
C ASP A 160 -17.76 3.84 -15.91
N PHE A 161 -16.79 3.91 -15.00
CA PHE A 161 -15.48 3.29 -15.19
C PHE A 161 -15.53 1.77 -15.40
N MET A 162 -16.59 1.09 -14.99
CA MET A 162 -16.77 -0.35 -15.19
C MET A 162 -17.30 -0.71 -16.59
N ASP A 163 -17.60 0.26 -17.45
CA ASP A 163 -18.20 -0.03 -18.75
C ASP A 163 -17.18 -0.68 -19.71
N ASP A 164 -15.89 -0.43 -19.52
CA ASP A 164 -14.81 -1.01 -20.31
C ASP A 164 -13.53 -1.25 -19.49
N PHE A 165 -12.68 -2.16 -19.96
CA PHE A 165 -11.43 -2.52 -19.29
C PHE A 165 -10.47 -1.34 -19.10
N THR A 166 -10.41 -0.42 -20.08
CA THR A 166 -9.47 0.70 -20.05
C THR A 166 -9.85 1.69 -18.96
N SER A 167 -11.12 2.08 -18.89
CA SER A 167 -11.63 3.00 -17.88
C SER A 167 -11.54 2.42 -16.47
N MET A 168 -11.81 1.11 -16.32
CA MET A 168 -11.66 0.40 -15.04
C MET A 168 -10.21 0.40 -14.59
N ARG A 169 -9.29 0.02 -15.48
CA ARG A 169 -7.85 0.01 -15.19
C ARG A 169 -7.33 1.41 -14.84
N PHE A 170 -7.75 2.45 -15.55
CA PHE A 170 -7.35 3.83 -15.24
C PHE A 170 -7.86 4.30 -13.88
N THR A 171 -9.05 3.87 -13.46
CA THR A 171 -9.56 4.17 -12.11
C THR A 171 -8.73 3.49 -11.03
N LEU A 172 -8.35 2.22 -11.23
CA LEU A 172 -7.45 1.52 -10.31
C LEU A 172 -6.06 2.20 -10.25
N GLN A 173 -5.51 2.60 -11.40
CA GLN A 173 -4.24 3.35 -11.47
C GLN A 173 -4.31 4.68 -10.72
N TRP A 174 -5.42 5.40 -10.85
CA TRP A 174 -5.65 6.65 -10.13
C TRP A 174 -5.72 6.41 -8.62
N LEU A 175 -6.46 5.40 -8.16
CA LEU A 175 -6.48 4.99 -6.75
C LEU A 175 -5.07 4.63 -6.25
N THR A 176 -4.22 4.04 -7.09
CA THR A 176 -2.85 3.70 -6.68
C THR A 176 -1.94 4.92 -6.57
N LEU A 177 -1.93 5.80 -7.57
CA LEU A 177 -0.84 6.77 -7.73
C LEU A 177 -1.22 8.23 -7.52
N ARG A 178 -2.52 8.56 -7.50
CA ARG A 178 -2.97 9.97 -7.65
C ARG A 178 -4.15 10.38 -6.77
N CYS A 179 -4.92 9.44 -6.24
CA CYS A 179 -5.99 9.74 -5.29
C CYS A 179 -5.41 10.39 -4.02
N TYR A 180 -6.02 11.49 -3.59
CA TYR A 180 -5.53 12.29 -2.45
C TYR A 180 -5.46 11.48 -1.16
N LEU A 181 -6.36 10.52 -1.00
CA LEU A 181 -6.47 9.70 0.21
C LEU A 181 -5.53 8.50 0.19
N THR A 182 -5.48 7.75 -0.91
CA THR A 182 -4.80 6.44 -0.94
C THR A 182 -3.34 6.51 -1.39
N ASN A 183 -2.94 7.56 -2.11
CA ASN A 183 -1.55 7.76 -2.50
C ASN A 183 -0.63 7.93 -1.27
N SER A 184 0.57 7.36 -1.34
CA SER A 184 1.56 7.35 -0.26
C SER A 184 3.00 7.39 -0.81
N LEU A 185 3.96 7.79 0.04
CA LEU A 185 5.38 7.76 -0.32
C LEU A 185 5.85 6.33 -0.63
N HIS A 186 5.43 5.35 0.17
CA HIS A 186 5.73 3.94 -0.05
C HIS A 186 5.26 3.47 -1.43
N THR A 187 4.05 3.89 -1.84
CA THR A 187 3.53 3.53 -3.16
C THR A 187 4.37 4.11 -4.30
N LYS A 188 4.86 5.35 -4.12
CA LYS A 188 5.76 5.99 -5.07
C LYS A 188 7.13 5.32 -5.16
N GLU A 189 7.73 4.93 -4.04
CA GLU A 189 9.02 4.22 -4.02
C GLU A 189 8.92 2.85 -4.71
N GLN A 190 7.83 2.11 -4.46
CA GLN A 190 7.56 0.85 -5.15
C GLN A 190 7.34 1.04 -6.65
N PHE A 191 6.68 2.12 -7.04
CA PHE A 191 6.53 2.49 -8.45
C PHE A 191 7.87 2.77 -9.13
N GLU A 192 8.73 3.56 -8.51
CA GLU A 192 10.06 3.87 -9.04
C GLU A 192 10.92 2.59 -9.14
N ALA A 193 10.89 1.73 -8.13
CA ALA A 193 11.60 0.45 -8.14
C ALA A 193 11.10 -0.50 -9.25
N LEU A 194 9.78 -0.63 -9.42
CA LEU A 194 9.18 -1.50 -10.43
C LEU A 194 9.40 -0.97 -11.86
N GLN A 195 9.30 0.35 -12.04
CA GLN A 195 9.63 1.00 -13.31
C GLN A 195 11.06 0.64 -13.74
N ASP A 196 12.02 0.80 -12.83
CA ASP A 196 13.43 0.51 -13.08
C ASP A 196 13.65 -0.97 -13.37
N GLN A 197 13.02 -1.86 -12.60
CA GLN A 197 13.07 -3.30 -12.81
C GLN A 197 12.56 -3.66 -14.21
N TYR A 198 11.38 -3.18 -14.60
CA TYR A 198 10.80 -3.51 -15.90
C TYR A 198 11.61 -2.95 -17.07
N ALA A 199 12.08 -1.71 -16.98
CA ALA A 199 12.92 -1.11 -18.01
C ALA A 199 14.18 -1.98 -18.26
N LYS A 200 14.88 -2.35 -17.19
CA LYS A 200 16.13 -3.14 -17.25
C LYS A 200 15.90 -4.59 -17.67
N THR A 201 14.87 -5.24 -17.13
CA THR A 201 14.65 -6.68 -17.32
C THR A 201 13.96 -7.00 -18.65
N PHE A 202 12.99 -6.18 -19.08
CA PHE A 202 12.09 -6.55 -20.17
C PHE A 202 12.15 -5.62 -21.39
N TYR A 203 12.61 -4.38 -21.23
CA TYR A 203 12.46 -3.34 -22.26
C TYR A 203 13.76 -2.66 -22.67
N SER A 204 14.90 -3.35 -22.54
CA SER A 204 16.21 -2.86 -23.01
C SER A 204 16.56 -1.44 -22.52
N ASP A 205 16.30 -1.18 -21.23
CA ASP A 205 16.48 0.11 -20.56
C ASP A 205 15.56 1.25 -21.06
N ASP A 206 14.45 0.94 -21.75
CA ASP A 206 13.43 1.95 -22.09
C ASP A 206 12.60 2.33 -20.86
N ALA A 207 12.95 3.47 -20.26
CA ALA A 207 12.28 4.01 -19.09
C ALA A 207 10.80 4.35 -19.34
N LYS A 208 10.38 4.70 -20.57
CA LYS A 208 8.96 5.02 -20.85
C LYS A 208 8.11 3.75 -20.85
N LEU A 209 8.62 2.68 -21.46
CA LEU A 209 7.95 1.38 -21.46
C LEU A 209 7.92 0.78 -20.04
N GLY A 210 9.05 0.83 -19.33
CA GLY A 210 9.12 0.42 -17.92
C GLY A 210 8.11 1.18 -17.06
N LYS A 211 7.99 2.50 -17.25
CA LYS A 211 7.03 3.35 -16.54
C LYS A 211 5.59 2.90 -16.81
N TYR A 212 5.21 2.80 -18.09
CA TYR A 212 3.84 2.43 -18.46
C TYR A 212 3.47 1.05 -17.91
N MET A 213 4.39 0.08 -17.97
CA MET A 213 4.14 -1.25 -17.43
C MET A 213 4.03 -1.26 -15.91
N ALA A 214 4.84 -0.48 -15.20
CA ALA A 214 4.72 -0.34 -13.76
C ALA A 214 3.36 0.26 -13.35
N GLU A 215 2.87 1.28 -14.08
CA GLU A 215 1.53 1.85 -13.87
C GLU A 215 0.45 0.77 -14.08
N CYS A 216 0.60 -0.09 -15.09
CA CYS A 216 -0.35 -1.18 -15.39
C CYS A 216 -0.34 -2.28 -14.32
N THR A 217 0.82 -2.67 -13.80
CA THR A 217 0.93 -3.76 -12.83
C THR A 217 0.42 -3.35 -11.46
N LEU A 218 0.84 -2.19 -10.94
CA LEU A 218 0.53 -1.78 -9.57
C LEU A 218 -0.96 -1.55 -9.32
N ALA A 219 -1.72 -1.22 -10.37
CA ALA A 219 -3.18 -1.11 -10.31
C ALA A 219 -3.87 -2.38 -9.78
N PHE A 220 -3.24 -3.55 -9.95
CA PHE A 220 -3.81 -4.85 -9.58
C PHE A 220 -3.04 -5.59 -8.48
N SER A 221 -1.79 -5.24 -8.22
CA SER A 221 -0.92 -6.00 -7.31
C SER A 221 -0.64 -5.34 -5.96
N GLN A 222 -0.82 -4.02 -5.86
CA GLN A 222 -0.32 -3.25 -4.73
C GLN A 222 -1.41 -2.92 -3.71
N LYS A 223 -1.11 -3.01 -2.41
CA LYS A 223 -1.94 -2.41 -1.36
C LYS A 223 -1.59 -0.92 -1.21
N VAL A 224 -2.62 -0.11 -1.01
CA VAL A 224 -2.52 1.35 -0.91
C VAL A 224 -3.01 1.82 0.46
N GLY A 225 -2.56 3.01 0.86
CA GLY A 225 -2.91 3.59 2.14
C GLY A 225 -4.38 4.07 2.20
N PRO A 226 -4.82 4.57 3.35
CA PRO A 226 -4.18 4.43 4.67
C PRO A 226 -4.43 3.07 5.34
N LEU A 227 -5.21 2.16 4.73
CA LEU A 227 -5.64 0.91 5.35
C LEU A 227 -4.93 -0.36 4.84
N ALA A 228 -3.93 -0.22 3.98
CA ALA A 228 -3.25 -1.32 3.30
C ALA A 228 -4.26 -2.27 2.60
N LEU A 229 -5.17 -1.69 1.83
CA LEU A 229 -6.13 -2.40 1.00
C LEU A 229 -5.72 -2.26 -0.47
N THR A 230 -6.04 -3.24 -1.30
CA THR A 230 -5.87 -3.14 -2.75
C THR A 230 -6.80 -2.07 -3.33
N PRO A 231 -6.44 -1.43 -4.47
CA PRO A 231 -7.33 -0.54 -5.20
C PRO A 231 -8.71 -1.15 -5.48
N ARG A 232 -8.75 -2.47 -5.72
CA ARG A 232 -9.99 -3.23 -5.90
C ARG A 232 -10.87 -3.19 -4.65
N GLU A 233 -10.30 -3.41 -3.46
CA GLU A 233 -11.06 -3.38 -2.20
C GLU A 233 -11.59 -1.97 -1.89
N TRP A 234 -10.80 -0.93 -2.17
CA TRP A 234 -11.27 0.46 -2.09
C TRP A 234 -12.45 0.72 -3.03
N LEU A 235 -12.32 0.31 -4.29
CA LEU A 235 -13.35 0.52 -5.30
C LEU A 235 -14.62 -0.27 -4.98
N THR A 236 -14.49 -1.49 -4.45
CA THR A 236 -15.62 -2.27 -3.91
C THR A 236 -16.37 -1.46 -2.86
N LYS A 237 -15.66 -0.79 -1.94
CA LYS A 237 -16.32 0.00 -0.90
C LYS A 237 -17.07 1.21 -1.48
N ILE A 238 -16.46 1.92 -2.43
CA ILE A 238 -17.10 3.06 -3.11
C ILE A 238 -18.38 2.59 -3.83
N LEU A 239 -18.31 1.50 -4.59
CA LEU A 239 -19.46 0.91 -5.28
C LEU A 239 -20.57 0.44 -4.30
N GLN A 240 -20.19 -0.05 -3.11
CA GLN A 240 -21.15 -0.46 -2.07
C GLN A 240 -21.92 0.74 -1.51
N LEU A 241 -21.25 1.87 -1.31
CA LEU A 241 -21.90 3.10 -0.83
C LEU A 241 -22.93 3.62 -1.84
N HIS A 242 -22.69 3.39 -3.12
CA HIS A 242 -23.57 3.82 -4.22
C HIS A 242 -24.57 2.75 -4.67
N GLY A 243 -24.66 1.60 -3.99
CA GLY A 243 -25.64 0.54 -4.28
C GLY A 243 -25.46 -0.09 -5.67
N LEU A 244 -24.20 -0.33 -6.08
CA LEU A 244 -23.85 -0.88 -7.39
C LEU A 244 -23.42 -2.36 -7.31
N GLU A 245 -24.29 -3.23 -6.78
CA GLU A 245 -23.97 -4.65 -6.53
C GLU A 245 -23.56 -5.43 -7.78
N GLU A 246 -24.16 -5.15 -8.94
CA GLU A 246 -23.80 -5.80 -10.20
C GLU A 246 -22.36 -5.47 -10.61
N LYS A 247 -21.93 -4.21 -10.43
CA LYS A 247 -20.56 -3.78 -10.72
C LYS A 247 -19.55 -4.38 -9.74
N ILE A 248 -19.93 -4.59 -8.48
CA ILE A 248 -19.10 -5.28 -7.49
C ILE A 248 -18.87 -6.75 -7.89
N GLN A 249 -19.88 -7.44 -8.43
CA GLN A 249 -19.72 -8.82 -8.91
C GLN A 249 -18.69 -8.89 -10.04
N LEU A 250 -18.79 -8.00 -11.04
CA LEU A 250 -17.82 -7.90 -12.13
C LEU A 250 -16.40 -7.63 -11.62
N LEU A 251 -16.26 -6.73 -10.64
CA LEU A 251 -14.98 -6.39 -10.03
C LEU A 251 -14.34 -7.59 -9.31
N ASN A 252 -15.15 -8.44 -8.66
CA ASN A 252 -14.69 -9.63 -7.95
C ASN A 252 -14.26 -10.76 -8.89
N GLU A 253 -14.76 -10.79 -10.12
CA GLU A 253 -14.36 -11.76 -11.15
C GLU A 253 -12.98 -11.47 -11.77
N ILE A 254 -12.42 -10.29 -11.51
CA ILE A 254 -11.11 -9.89 -12.03
C ILE A 254 -10.02 -10.88 -11.61
N LYS A 255 -9.27 -11.37 -12.59
CA LYS A 255 -8.06 -12.16 -12.38
C LYS A 255 -6.87 -11.46 -13.03
N PHE A 256 -5.91 -11.06 -12.22
CA PHE A 256 -4.68 -10.46 -12.71
C PHE A 256 -3.61 -11.53 -12.94
N ARG A 257 -2.98 -11.50 -14.11
CA ARG A 257 -1.77 -12.25 -14.44
C ARG A 257 -0.65 -11.27 -14.74
N ASP A 258 0.34 -11.24 -13.86
CA ASP A 258 1.53 -10.42 -14.04
C ASP A 258 2.28 -10.80 -15.32
N ILE A 259 3.22 -9.93 -15.72
CA ILE A 259 4.03 -10.06 -16.92
C ILE A 259 4.73 -11.42 -16.94
N GLN A 260 4.47 -12.18 -18.01
CA GLN A 260 5.05 -13.51 -18.17
C GLN A 260 5.13 -13.92 -19.64
N CYS A 261 5.94 -14.95 -19.90
CA CYS A 261 6.05 -15.54 -21.23
C CYS A 261 4.88 -16.48 -21.51
N TYR A 262 4.34 -16.37 -22.72
CA TYR A 262 3.32 -17.25 -23.28
C TYR A 262 3.82 -17.83 -24.61
N LYS A 263 3.57 -19.12 -24.84
CA LYS A 263 3.79 -19.75 -26.14
C LYS A 263 2.55 -19.60 -27.01
N ILE A 264 2.71 -19.20 -28.27
CA ILE A 264 1.62 -19.19 -29.25
C ILE A 264 1.42 -20.63 -29.73
N ILE A 265 0.22 -21.17 -29.55
CA ILE A 265 -0.08 -22.58 -29.91
C ILE A 265 -1.02 -22.70 -31.11
N ALA A 266 -1.88 -21.71 -31.33
CA ALA A 266 -2.72 -21.62 -32.53
C ALA A 266 -3.15 -20.16 -32.77
N GLU A 267 -3.33 -19.81 -34.03
CA GLU A 267 -3.89 -18.53 -34.46
C GLU A 267 -5.17 -18.83 -35.24
N GLU A 268 -6.27 -18.22 -34.82
CA GLU A 268 -7.58 -18.35 -35.44
C GLU A 268 -8.04 -17.00 -36.02
N ALA A 269 -9.18 -17.00 -36.72
CA ALA A 269 -9.71 -15.79 -37.35
C ALA A 269 -10.07 -14.67 -36.35
N GLN A 270 -10.44 -15.04 -35.11
CA GLN A 270 -10.92 -14.10 -34.09
C GLN A 270 -9.87 -13.76 -33.01
N GLY A 271 -8.81 -14.55 -32.90
CA GLY A 271 -7.82 -14.38 -31.83
C GLY A 271 -6.76 -15.46 -31.83
N ILE A 272 -6.07 -15.56 -30.69
CA ILE A 272 -4.86 -16.37 -30.54
C ILE A 272 -5.00 -17.24 -29.29
N HIS A 273 -4.62 -18.51 -29.43
CA HIS A 273 -4.45 -19.43 -28.31
C HIS A 273 -3.02 -19.36 -27.80
N PHE A 274 -2.90 -19.20 -26.49
CA PHE A 274 -1.63 -19.17 -25.77
C PHE A 274 -1.55 -20.29 -24.74
N LEU A 275 -0.33 -20.77 -24.51
CA LEU A 275 0.02 -21.66 -23.41
C LEU A 275 0.90 -20.91 -22.40
N SER A 276 0.48 -20.85 -21.14
CA SER A 276 1.28 -20.28 -20.05
C SER A 276 2.40 -21.24 -19.61
N TYR A 277 3.39 -20.72 -18.88
CA TYR A 277 4.44 -21.58 -18.29
C TYR A 277 3.90 -22.59 -17.26
N GLN A 278 2.68 -22.35 -16.74
CA GLN A 278 1.96 -23.25 -15.84
C GLN A 278 1.14 -24.30 -16.63
N LYS A 279 1.29 -24.35 -17.95
CA LYS A 279 0.55 -25.24 -18.87
C LYS A 279 -0.94 -24.98 -18.92
N GLU A 280 -1.35 -23.75 -18.67
CA GLU A 280 -2.74 -23.32 -18.84
C GLU A 280 -2.93 -22.77 -20.25
N GLU A 281 -3.92 -23.29 -20.96
CA GLU A 281 -4.34 -22.77 -22.25
C GLU A 281 -5.34 -21.62 -22.06
N LEU A 282 -5.21 -20.58 -22.86
CA LEU A 282 -6.10 -19.43 -22.85
C LEU A 282 -6.28 -18.89 -24.27
N PHE A 283 -7.44 -18.32 -24.54
CA PHE A 283 -7.75 -17.63 -25.78
C PHE A 283 -7.86 -16.12 -25.52
N VAL A 284 -7.26 -15.32 -26.40
CA VAL A 284 -7.39 -13.85 -26.38
C VAL A 284 -7.74 -13.36 -27.78
N GLY A 285 -8.77 -12.53 -27.90
CA GLY A 285 -9.17 -11.93 -29.17
C GLY A 285 -8.18 -10.87 -29.65
N TYR A 286 -8.14 -10.61 -30.97
CA TYR A 286 -7.26 -9.57 -31.51
C TYR A 286 -7.59 -8.18 -30.97
N GLN A 287 -8.87 -7.88 -30.74
CA GLN A 287 -9.30 -6.60 -30.20
C GLN A 287 -8.76 -6.41 -28.78
N GLU A 288 -8.91 -7.42 -27.92
CA GLU A 288 -8.43 -7.40 -26.53
C GLU A 288 -6.89 -7.39 -26.45
N LEU A 289 -6.20 -7.88 -27.48
CA LEU A 289 -4.74 -7.75 -27.64
C LEU A 289 -4.28 -6.41 -28.23
N ASN A 290 -5.19 -5.56 -28.70
CA ASN A 290 -4.90 -4.37 -29.51
C ASN A 290 -4.06 -4.70 -30.78
N LEU A 291 -4.41 -5.78 -31.47
CA LEU A 291 -3.72 -6.29 -32.66
C LEU A 291 -4.63 -6.38 -33.87
N LEU A 292 -4.01 -6.48 -35.05
CA LEU A 292 -4.67 -6.93 -36.27
C LEU A 292 -4.38 -8.42 -36.51
N PRO A 293 -5.29 -9.15 -37.19
CA PRO A 293 -5.02 -10.53 -37.60
C PRO A 293 -3.69 -10.68 -38.37
N GLY A 294 -2.88 -11.68 -38.03
CA GLY A 294 -1.57 -11.92 -38.66
C GLY A 294 -0.42 -11.05 -38.14
N ALA A 295 -0.64 -10.17 -37.14
CA ALA A 295 0.40 -9.29 -36.61
C ALA A 295 1.56 -10.02 -35.90
N LEU A 296 1.39 -11.30 -35.56
CA LEU A 296 2.40 -12.14 -34.87
C LEU A 296 3.13 -13.12 -35.79
N TYR A 297 3.09 -12.90 -37.11
CA TYR A 297 3.71 -13.81 -38.08
C TYR A 297 5.19 -14.09 -37.76
N GLY A 298 5.51 -15.35 -37.46
CA GLY A 298 6.87 -15.81 -37.14
C GLY A 298 7.27 -15.71 -35.67
N ALA A 299 6.41 -15.19 -34.78
CA ALA A 299 6.65 -15.22 -33.34
C ALA A 299 6.22 -16.58 -32.75
N GLY A 300 7.10 -17.25 -32.01
CA GLY A 300 6.76 -18.47 -31.27
C GLY A 300 6.28 -18.20 -29.83
N THR A 301 6.73 -17.08 -29.26
CA THR A 301 6.48 -16.71 -27.87
C THR A 301 6.28 -15.20 -27.74
N VAL A 302 5.52 -14.79 -26.73
CA VAL A 302 5.28 -13.38 -26.39
C VAL A 302 5.43 -13.17 -24.89
N LEU A 303 5.86 -11.97 -24.53
CA LEU A 303 5.85 -11.46 -23.16
C LEU A 303 4.69 -10.48 -23.01
N MET A 304 3.80 -10.72 -22.06
CA MET A 304 2.66 -9.82 -21.77
C MET A 304 2.11 -10.04 -20.36
N SER A 305 1.35 -9.07 -19.87
CA SER A 305 0.46 -9.21 -18.70
C SER A 305 -0.99 -9.24 -19.19
N LEU A 306 -1.84 -10.02 -18.52
CA LEU A 306 -3.24 -10.20 -18.88
C LEU A 306 -4.14 -9.97 -17.67
N VAL A 307 -5.32 -9.41 -17.90
CA VAL A 307 -6.37 -9.29 -16.88
C VAL A 307 -7.65 -9.93 -17.40
N TYR A 308 -8.26 -10.82 -16.62
CA TYR A 308 -9.58 -11.35 -16.94
C TYR A 308 -10.63 -10.34 -16.52
N TYR A 309 -11.48 -9.91 -17.45
CA TYR A 309 -12.52 -8.91 -17.24
C TYR A 309 -13.72 -9.20 -18.15
N GLN A 310 -14.94 -9.14 -17.60
CA GLN A 310 -16.20 -9.35 -18.33
C GLN A 310 -16.19 -10.56 -19.28
N GLY A 311 -15.71 -11.71 -18.78
CA GLY A 311 -15.71 -12.96 -19.54
C GLY A 311 -14.50 -13.18 -20.46
N LYS A 312 -13.60 -12.20 -20.60
CA LYS A 312 -12.49 -12.22 -21.57
C LYS A 312 -11.15 -11.92 -20.91
N TRP A 313 -10.06 -12.31 -21.56
CA TRP A 313 -8.72 -11.84 -21.20
C TRP A 313 -8.41 -10.57 -21.98
N GLU A 314 -7.91 -9.56 -21.29
CA GLU A 314 -7.52 -8.25 -21.82
C GLU A 314 -6.01 -8.04 -21.68
N LEU A 315 -5.38 -7.42 -22.68
CA LEU A 315 -3.97 -7.04 -22.59
C LEU A 315 -3.79 -5.95 -21.54
N ASN A 316 -3.03 -6.24 -20.48
CA ASN A 316 -2.65 -5.26 -19.48
C ASN A 316 -1.25 -4.70 -19.77
N GLY A 317 -1.22 -3.57 -20.49
CA GLY A 317 0.03 -2.91 -20.84
C GLY A 317 0.46 -3.19 -22.29
N ILE A 318 1.65 -3.74 -22.48
CA ILE A 318 2.26 -3.97 -23.80
C ILE A 318 2.59 -5.45 -23.96
N MET A 319 2.40 -5.93 -25.18
CA MET A 319 2.87 -7.24 -25.61
C MET A 319 4.15 -7.08 -26.43
N SER A 320 5.17 -7.88 -26.11
CA SER A 320 6.43 -7.92 -26.85
C SER A 320 6.66 -9.30 -27.45
N GLN A 321 6.95 -9.35 -28.75
CA GLN A 321 7.31 -10.60 -29.42
C GLN A 321 8.70 -11.03 -29.00
N MET A 322 8.85 -12.31 -28.66
CA MET A 322 10.12 -12.89 -28.27
C MET A 322 10.62 -13.85 -29.36
N PRO A 323 11.91 -13.76 -29.76
CA PRO A 323 12.41 -14.49 -30.92
C PRO A 323 12.69 -15.99 -30.67
N ASN A 324 12.63 -16.50 -29.42
CA ASN A 324 13.08 -17.86 -29.09
C ASN A 324 12.15 -18.58 -28.09
N GLU A 325 11.82 -19.85 -28.37
CA GLU A 325 11.09 -20.75 -27.46
C GLU A 325 11.92 -21.16 -26.23
N GLU A 326 13.26 -21.18 -26.31
CA GLU A 326 14.12 -21.48 -25.16
C GLU A 326 13.93 -20.47 -24.02
N LEU A 327 13.57 -19.22 -24.34
CA LEU A 327 13.26 -18.19 -23.35
C LEU A 327 11.95 -18.48 -22.59
N PHE A 328 10.98 -19.15 -23.21
CA PHE A 328 9.77 -19.57 -22.49
C PHE A 328 10.08 -20.65 -21.45
N ASN A 329 10.92 -21.61 -21.82
CA ASN A 329 11.35 -22.66 -20.89
C ASN A 329 12.23 -22.09 -19.77
N SER A 330 13.20 -21.23 -20.09
CA SER A 330 14.08 -20.61 -19.09
C SER A 330 13.32 -19.65 -18.18
N PHE A 331 12.35 -18.91 -18.71
CA PHE A 331 11.44 -18.08 -17.90
C PHE A 331 10.58 -18.95 -16.98
N GLY A 332 10.01 -20.06 -17.49
CA GLY A 332 9.26 -21.01 -16.68
C GLY A 332 10.11 -21.63 -15.55
N GLU A 333 11.35 -22.02 -15.83
CA GLU A 333 12.29 -22.50 -14.82
C GLU A 333 12.66 -21.42 -13.81
N LEU A 334 12.94 -20.19 -14.28
CA LEU A 334 13.24 -19.06 -13.42
C LEU A 334 12.07 -18.79 -12.48
N MET A 335 10.87 -18.62 -13.03
CA MET A 335 9.65 -18.39 -12.25
C MET A 335 9.30 -19.56 -11.35
N GLN A 336 9.63 -20.81 -11.68
CA GLN A 336 9.46 -21.93 -10.74
C GLN A 336 10.50 -21.91 -9.60
N LYS A 337 11.71 -21.40 -9.87
CA LYS A 337 12.76 -21.22 -8.85
C LYS A 337 12.52 -19.99 -7.97
N THR A 338 11.97 -18.91 -8.54
CA THR A 338 11.76 -17.61 -7.88
C THR A 338 10.32 -17.37 -7.46
N ALA A 339 9.36 -18.17 -7.94
CA ALA A 339 8.03 -18.19 -7.35
C ALA A 339 8.25 -18.34 -5.86
N PRO A 340 7.55 -17.55 -5.02
CA PRO A 340 7.45 -17.92 -3.62
C PRO A 340 6.99 -19.36 -3.67
N GLN A 341 7.86 -20.30 -3.30
CA GLN A 341 7.43 -21.67 -3.14
C GLN A 341 6.19 -21.50 -2.29
N LYS A 342 5.03 -22.03 -2.74
CA LYS A 342 3.97 -22.31 -1.78
C LYS A 342 4.73 -23.14 -0.77
N SER A 343 5.14 -22.48 0.31
CA SER A 343 5.71 -23.10 1.46
C SER A 343 4.58 -24.06 1.78
N LYS A 344 4.73 -25.32 1.37
CA LYS A 344 4.19 -26.39 2.19
C LYS A 344 4.92 -26.08 3.48
N THR A 345 4.30 -25.26 4.32
CA THR A 345 4.89 -24.81 5.56
C THR A 345 5.27 -26.12 6.19
N LEU A 346 6.57 -26.41 6.21
CA LEU A 346 7.07 -27.73 6.57
C LEU A 346 6.98 -27.93 8.09
N GLY A 347 6.12 -27.14 8.73
CA GLY A 347 6.19 -26.67 10.08
C GLY A 347 7.51 -25.96 10.38
N ILE A 348 7.56 -25.33 11.54
CA ILE A 348 8.81 -25.02 12.21
C ILE A 348 9.38 -26.36 12.70
N PRO A 349 10.53 -26.81 12.19
CA PRO A 349 11.14 -28.04 12.66
C PRO A 349 11.43 -27.97 14.17
N HIS A 350 11.18 -29.06 14.89
CA HIS A 350 11.41 -29.13 16.33
C HIS A 350 10.67 -28.05 17.16
N TYR A 351 9.52 -27.56 16.69
CA TYR A 351 8.73 -26.52 17.38
C TYR A 351 8.51 -26.79 18.87
N LYS A 352 8.17 -28.04 19.25
CA LYS A 352 7.96 -28.42 20.66
C LYS A 352 9.22 -28.27 21.52
N GLU A 353 10.40 -28.50 20.94
CA GLU A 353 11.68 -28.31 21.64
C GLU A 353 11.97 -26.81 21.80
N LEU A 354 11.72 -26.00 20.76
CA LEU A 354 11.82 -24.54 20.85
C LEU A 354 10.90 -23.98 21.94
N MET A 355 9.65 -24.43 22.00
CA MET A 355 8.71 -24.01 23.05
C MET A 355 9.18 -24.46 24.44
N LYS A 356 9.79 -25.63 24.56
CA LYS A 356 10.35 -26.07 25.84
C LYS A 356 11.54 -25.18 26.27
N LEU A 357 12.41 -24.79 25.34
CA LEU A 357 13.56 -23.93 25.59
C LEU A 357 13.14 -22.51 26.01
N SER A 358 12.07 -21.98 25.43
CA SER A 358 11.55 -20.63 25.73
C SER A 358 10.59 -20.57 26.92
N GLY A 359 10.30 -21.70 27.56
CA GLY A 359 9.30 -21.78 28.63
C GLY A 359 7.86 -21.57 28.13
N GLY A 360 7.57 -22.00 26.91
CA GLY A 360 6.24 -21.97 26.29
C GLY A 360 5.97 -20.73 25.42
N SER A 361 7.00 -19.96 25.08
CA SER A 361 6.85 -18.72 24.31
C SER A 361 7.33 -18.81 22.88
N PRO A 362 6.69 -18.06 21.96
CA PRO A 362 7.14 -17.97 20.58
C PRO A 362 8.44 -17.17 20.43
N LEU A 363 8.86 -16.38 21.43
CA LEU A 363 10.08 -15.58 21.40
C LEU A 363 11.27 -16.32 22.03
N LEU A 364 12.41 -16.29 21.33
CA LEU A 364 13.71 -16.74 21.80
C LEU A 364 14.76 -15.63 21.60
N TYR A 365 15.62 -15.44 22.61
CA TYR A 365 16.61 -14.37 22.62
C TYR A 365 18.03 -14.94 22.58
N PHE A 366 18.86 -14.41 21.67
CA PHE A 366 20.23 -14.88 21.47
C PHE A 366 21.21 -13.72 21.57
N LYS A 367 22.40 -13.99 22.11
CA LYS A 367 23.48 -13.00 22.21
C LYS A 367 23.88 -12.43 20.85
N ASN A 368 23.83 -13.26 19.81
CA ASN A 368 24.17 -12.92 18.43
C ASN A 368 23.72 -14.06 17.48
N ALA A 369 23.88 -13.82 16.18
CA ALA A 369 23.58 -14.79 15.14
C ALA A 369 24.36 -16.12 15.28
N GLN A 370 25.61 -16.08 15.76
CA GLN A 370 26.41 -17.31 15.92
C GLN A 370 25.76 -18.28 16.91
N VAL A 371 25.31 -17.80 18.07
CA VAL A 371 24.65 -18.66 19.07
C VAL A 371 23.34 -19.24 18.53
N TYR A 372 22.59 -18.45 17.76
CA TYR A 372 21.39 -18.93 17.07
C TYR A 372 21.72 -20.06 16.08
N TYR A 373 22.74 -19.89 15.23
CA TYR A 373 23.17 -20.93 14.29
C TYR A 373 23.67 -22.19 14.99
N ASP A 374 24.39 -22.04 16.10
CA ASP A 374 24.84 -23.18 16.89
C ASP A 374 23.66 -23.98 17.44
N LEU A 375 22.58 -23.32 17.89
CA LEU A 375 21.33 -23.99 18.29
C LEU A 375 20.71 -24.75 17.10
N LEU A 376 20.52 -24.08 15.95
CA LEU A 376 19.91 -24.71 14.77
C LEU A 376 20.68 -25.95 14.32
N LYS A 377 22.01 -25.86 14.30
CA LYS A 377 22.90 -26.91 13.78
C LYS A 377 23.14 -28.03 14.77
N ASN A 378 23.47 -27.71 16.02
CA ASN A 378 23.96 -28.70 16.98
C ASN A 378 22.81 -29.31 17.77
N ASP A 379 21.86 -28.48 18.19
CA ASP A 379 20.76 -28.92 19.06
C ASP A 379 19.57 -29.41 18.23
N LEU A 380 19.13 -28.63 17.23
CA LEU A 380 18.01 -29.01 16.36
C LEU A 380 18.42 -29.85 15.15
N LYS A 381 19.73 -30.04 14.92
CA LYS A 381 20.29 -30.88 13.83
C LYS A 381 19.73 -30.54 12.44
N LEU A 382 19.38 -29.28 12.22
CA LEU A 382 18.87 -28.82 10.94
C LEU A 382 20.00 -28.77 9.92
N LYS A 383 19.75 -29.32 8.73
CA LYS A 383 20.63 -29.14 7.58
C LYS A 383 20.47 -27.71 7.09
N LEU A 384 21.35 -26.83 7.54
CA LEU A 384 21.51 -25.51 6.94
C LEU A 384 21.97 -25.72 5.48
N ILE A 385 21.31 -25.05 4.53
CA ILE A 385 21.73 -25.07 3.13
C ILE A 385 23.01 -24.22 3.03
N ASP A 386 24.11 -24.81 2.56
CA ASP A 386 25.42 -24.14 2.56
C ASP A 386 25.44 -22.80 1.78
N ASP A 387 26.27 -21.89 2.29
CA ASP A 387 26.81 -20.62 1.76
C ASP A 387 25.91 -19.44 1.39
N HIS A 388 24.58 -19.57 1.27
CA HIS A 388 23.70 -18.41 1.03
C HIS A 388 23.31 -17.63 2.31
N ASP A 389 23.47 -18.21 3.50
CA ASP A 389 23.14 -17.60 4.80
C ASP A 389 24.31 -16.92 5.54
N LYS A 390 25.50 -16.85 4.91
CA LYS A 390 26.66 -16.13 5.46
C LYS A 390 26.44 -14.63 5.81
N PRO A 391 25.49 -13.85 5.24
CA PRO A 391 25.32 -12.44 5.59
C PRO A 391 25.05 -12.20 7.08
N PHE A 392 24.32 -13.09 7.74
CA PHE A 392 23.90 -12.95 9.14
C PHE A 392 25.06 -13.01 10.14
N THR A 393 26.15 -13.68 9.80
CA THR A 393 27.30 -13.85 10.72
C THR A 393 28.10 -12.56 10.93
N THR A 394 27.93 -11.57 10.06
CA THR A 394 28.60 -10.25 10.17
C THR A 394 27.84 -9.26 11.05
N LEU A 395 26.55 -9.51 11.31
CA LEU A 395 25.70 -8.63 12.11
C LEU A 395 26.01 -8.82 13.60
N ARG A 396 26.49 -7.74 14.23
CA ARG A 396 26.91 -7.72 15.64
C ARG A 396 25.79 -7.11 16.49
N GLY A 397 24.82 -7.92 16.89
CA GLY A 397 23.74 -7.49 17.79
C GLY A 397 22.95 -8.67 18.35
N PRO A 398 22.23 -8.49 19.49
CA PRO A 398 21.40 -9.53 20.07
C PRO A 398 20.22 -9.88 19.15
N LEU A 399 20.03 -11.15 18.86
CA LEU A 399 19.08 -11.64 17.86
C LEU A 399 17.78 -12.10 18.54
N LEU A 400 16.65 -11.75 17.91
CA LEU A 400 15.33 -12.28 18.24
C LEU A 400 14.97 -13.38 17.25
N ALA A 401 14.59 -14.56 17.73
CA ALA A 401 13.89 -15.55 16.91
C ALA A 401 12.43 -15.64 17.34
N PHE A 402 11.53 -15.72 16.36
CA PHE A 402 10.10 -15.77 16.55
C PHE A 402 9.50 -16.98 15.84
N ALA A 403 8.85 -17.84 16.61
CA ALA A 403 8.19 -19.06 16.18
C ALA A 403 6.68 -18.96 16.43
N SER A 404 5.95 -18.34 15.50
CA SER A 404 4.54 -17.97 15.69
C SER A 404 3.62 -19.17 15.92
N HIS A 405 3.77 -20.23 15.13
CA HIS A 405 2.97 -21.46 15.20
C HIS A 405 3.77 -22.68 14.70
N GLU A 406 3.36 -23.89 15.08
CA GLU A 406 4.01 -25.14 14.64
C GLU A 406 4.03 -25.26 13.11
N ASP A 407 2.98 -24.78 12.43
CA ASP A 407 2.86 -24.74 10.97
C ASP A 407 3.38 -23.44 10.33
N GLY A 408 4.09 -22.59 11.10
CA GLY A 408 4.61 -21.31 10.62
C GLY A 408 6.04 -21.38 10.09
N GLU A 409 6.66 -20.20 9.94
CA GLU A 409 8.07 -20.05 9.63
C GLU A 409 8.84 -19.52 10.85
N LEU A 410 10.08 -19.99 11.04
CA LEU A 410 10.95 -19.49 12.09
C LEU A 410 11.63 -18.21 11.58
N ILE A 411 11.24 -17.07 12.15
CA ILE A 411 11.73 -15.77 11.73
C ILE A 411 12.89 -15.37 12.64
N ALA A 412 14.02 -14.97 12.06
CA ALA A 412 15.18 -14.49 12.79
C ALA A 412 15.46 -13.01 12.45
N LEU A 413 15.40 -12.15 13.47
CA LEU A 413 15.59 -10.71 13.38
C LEU A 413 16.87 -10.30 14.13
N PRO A 414 17.99 -10.08 13.42
CA PRO A 414 19.24 -9.64 14.02
C PRO A 414 19.08 -8.29 14.70
N ASP A 415 19.73 -8.10 15.85
CA ASP A 415 19.75 -6.84 16.61
C ASP A 415 18.37 -6.37 17.14
N ALA A 416 17.29 -7.12 16.88
CA ALA A 416 15.93 -6.78 17.30
C ALA A 416 15.64 -7.07 18.79
N ALA A 417 16.38 -8.00 19.42
CA ALA A 417 16.11 -8.38 20.80
C ALA A 417 16.25 -7.19 21.77
N LYS A 418 17.07 -6.18 21.46
CA LYS A 418 17.23 -4.99 22.32
C LYS A 418 15.95 -4.15 22.47
N PHE A 419 14.98 -4.31 21.58
CA PHE A 419 13.74 -3.54 21.59
C PHE A 419 12.64 -4.17 22.46
N ILE A 420 12.77 -5.45 22.82
CA ILE A 420 11.66 -6.22 23.39
C ILE A 420 11.73 -6.23 24.92
N CYS A 421 10.79 -5.58 25.60
CA CYS A 421 10.68 -5.62 27.05
C CYS A 421 10.03 -6.94 27.49
N ASP A 422 10.85 -7.89 27.93
CA ASP A 422 10.42 -9.20 28.39
C ASP A 422 11.34 -9.64 29.53
N VAL A 423 10.78 -10.18 30.62
CA VAL A 423 11.54 -10.66 31.78
C VAL A 423 12.59 -11.72 31.42
N ARG A 424 12.38 -12.45 30.32
CA ARG A 424 13.30 -13.48 29.81
C ARG A 424 14.40 -12.92 28.92
N ASN A 425 14.29 -11.65 28.52
CA ASN A 425 15.21 -11.03 27.58
C ASN A 425 16.32 -10.26 28.31
N PRO A 426 17.54 -10.80 28.41
CA PRO A 426 18.65 -10.11 29.06
C PRO A 426 19.25 -8.98 28.20
N TYR A 427 18.78 -8.79 26.96
CA TYR A 427 19.36 -7.85 25.99
C TYR A 427 18.55 -6.58 25.80
N TYR A 428 17.38 -6.48 26.44
CA TYR A 428 16.52 -5.30 26.35
C TYR A 428 17.27 -4.02 26.75
N ASN A 429 17.10 -2.97 25.95
CA ASN A 429 17.70 -1.66 26.14
C ASN A 429 16.59 -0.60 26.21
N ASP A 430 16.28 -0.16 27.43
CA ASP A 430 15.30 0.89 27.73
C ASP A 430 15.69 2.27 27.17
N LYS A 431 16.95 2.44 26.74
CA LYS A 431 17.50 3.64 26.10
C LYS A 431 17.68 3.50 24.60
N ALA A 432 17.06 2.50 23.97
CA ALA A 432 17.03 2.40 22.52
C ALA A 432 16.47 3.69 21.91
N GLN A 433 17.11 4.19 20.85
CA GLN A 433 16.64 5.39 20.17
C GLN A 433 15.27 5.13 19.54
N LEU A 434 14.36 6.10 19.68
CA LEU A 434 13.00 5.98 19.17
C LEU A 434 12.97 5.75 17.64
N THR A 435 13.90 6.34 16.91
CA THR A 435 14.08 6.12 15.46
C THR A 435 14.33 4.64 15.14
N HIS A 436 15.17 3.95 15.91
CA HIS A 436 15.43 2.52 15.72
C HIS A 436 14.21 1.64 16.08
N LEU A 437 13.41 2.03 17.08
CA LEU A 437 12.16 1.34 17.41
C LEU A 437 11.14 1.45 16.26
N TRP A 438 11.01 2.63 15.65
CA TRP A 438 10.18 2.82 14.46
C TRP A 438 10.74 2.05 13.25
N THR A 439 12.05 2.03 13.05
CA THR A 439 12.66 1.20 11.99
C THR A 439 12.32 -0.28 12.19
N PHE A 440 12.44 -0.79 13.41
CA PHE A 440 12.04 -2.16 13.75
C PHE A 440 10.55 -2.40 13.46
N PHE A 441 9.66 -1.50 13.91
CA PHE A 441 8.22 -1.62 13.70
C PHE A 441 7.85 -1.64 12.21
N ILE A 442 8.44 -0.75 11.42
CA ILE A 442 8.04 -0.50 10.03
C ILE A 442 8.66 -1.53 9.07
N PHE A 443 9.96 -1.81 9.22
CA PHE A 443 10.71 -2.54 8.19
C PHE A 443 11.14 -3.96 8.60
N GLU A 444 11.21 -4.27 9.89
CA GLU A 444 11.78 -5.55 10.37
C GLU A 444 10.73 -6.49 10.97
N ALA A 445 9.84 -5.98 11.80
CA ALA A 445 8.90 -6.78 12.55
C ALA A 445 7.73 -7.24 11.66
N PRO A 446 7.53 -8.55 11.42
CA PRO A 446 6.37 -9.05 10.68
C PRO A 446 5.08 -8.85 11.49
N GLN A 447 3.92 -8.84 10.81
CA GLN A 447 2.64 -8.53 11.48
C GLN A 447 2.33 -9.46 12.66
N PRO A 448 2.52 -10.80 12.57
CA PRO A 448 2.23 -11.68 13.69
C PRO A 448 3.14 -11.42 14.90
N LEU A 449 4.37 -10.94 14.68
CA LEU A 449 5.26 -10.53 15.76
C LEU A 449 4.75 -9.24 16.43
N LEU A 450 4.42 -8.21 15.63
CA LEU A 450 3.87 -6.96 16.17
C LEU A 450 2.63 -7.22 17.02
N ARG A 451 1.69 -8.03 16.52
CA ARG A 451 0.50 -8.44 17.26
C ARG A 451 0.85 -9.05 18.61
N TYR A 452 1.73 -10.05 18.62
CA TYR A 452 2.16 -10.70 19.86
C TYR A 452 2.80 -9.69 20.83
N LEU A 453 3.66 -8.80 20.34
CA LEU A 453 4.36 -7.81 21.16
C LEU A 453 3.41 -6.79 21.79
N PHE A 454 2.41 -6.28 21.05
CA PHE A 454 1.43 -5.35 21.59
C PHE A 454 0.43 -6.03 22.55
N GLU A 455 -0.05 -7.24 22.23
CA GLU A 455 -0.93 -8.02 23.12
C GLU A 455 -0.28 -8.32 24.49
N HIS A 456 1.05 -8.41 24.52
CA HIS A 456 1.82 -8.69 25.74
C HIS A 456 2.53 -7.46 26.33
N ASN A 457 2.25 -6.25 25.84
CA ASN A 457 2.85 -4.98 26.29
C ASN A 457 4.40 -4.98 26.29
N MET A 458 5.00 -5.59 25.26
CA MET A 458 6.45 -5.79 25.17
C MET A 458 7.21 -4.66 24.46
N LEU A 459 6.53 -3.58 24.05
CA LEU A 459 7.13 -2.40 23.41
C LEU A 459 6.81 -1.11 24.18
N PRO A 460 7.16 -0.98 25.47
CA PRO A 460 6.75 0.18 26.28
C PRO A 460 7.40 1.51 25.86
N ASN A 461 8.46 1.48 25.05
CA ASN A 461 9.19 2.69 24.62
C ASN A 461 8.77 3.20 23.25
N ILE A 462 7.99 2.43 22.47
CA ILE A 462 7.52 2.94 21.17
C ILE A 462 6.41 3.96 21.41
N CYS A 463 6.59 5.15 20.88
CA CYS A 463 5.69 6.29 21.10
C CYS A 463 5.82 7.28 19.93
N PHE A 464 4.83 8.13 19.74
CA PHE A 464 4.99 9.28 18.87
C PHE A 464 6.06 10.24 19.43
N PRO A 465 6.74 11.05 18.61
CA PRO A 465 7.58 12.12 19.13
C PRO A 465 6.76 13.11 19.98
N TYR A 466 7.22 13.47 21.17
CA TYR A 466 6.49 14.33 22.11
C TYR A 466 7.40 15.37 22.79
N LEU A 467 6.79 16.39 23.41
CA LEU A 467 7.46 17.33 24.33
C LEU A 467 7.34 16.82 25.78
N GLU A 468 8.31 17.13 26.63
CA GLU A 468 8.39 16.63 28.02
C GLU A 468 7.03 16.62 28.75
N GLY A 469 6.69 15.48 29.36
CA GLY A 469 5.46 15.29 30.13
C GLY A 469 4.34 14.50 29.42
N ASP A 470 4.43 14.33 28.10
CA ASP A 470 3.36 13.70 27.29
C ASP A 470 3.68 12.26 26.84
N ALA A 471 4.71 11.64 27.44
CA ALA A 471 5.21 10.32 27.05
C ALA A 471 4.14 9.22 27.14
N THR A 472 3.29 9.27 28.17
CA THR A 472 2.23 8.28 28.41
C THR A 472 1.18 8.31 27.31
N LEU A 473 0.68 9.50 26.94
CA LEU A 473 -0.30 9.64 25.87
C LEU A 473 0.32 9.27 24.52
N ALA A 474 1.56 9.70 24.26
CA ALA A 474 2.27 9.38 23.03
C ALA A 474 2.46 7.87 22.83
N HIS A 475 2.72 7.12 23.91
CA HIS A 475 2.74 5.65 23.87
C HIS A 475 1.33 5.06 23.74
N GLN A 476 0.37 5.55 24.53
CA GLN A 476 -1.03 5.09 24.50
C GLN A 476 -1.61 5.18 23.08
N LEU A 477 -1.41 6.30 22.39
CA LEU A 477 -1.86 6.49 21.02
C LEU A 477 -1.26 5.46 20.06
N VAL A 478 0.01 5.08 20.24
CA VAL A 478 0.61 4.00 19.44
C VAL A 478 0.00 2.65 19.81
N ALA A 479 -0.10 2.33 21.10
CA ALA A 479 -0.63 1.06 21.59
C ALA A 479 -2.09 0.82 21.18
N GLU A 480 -2.93 1.84 21.17
CA GLU A 480 -4.34 1.74 20.76
C GLU A 480 -4.55 1.75 19.25
N ASN A 481 -3.55 2.18 18.47
CA ASN A 481 -3.65 2.34 17.01
C ASN A 481 -2.57 1.55 16.26
N TRP A 482 -1.92 0.57 16.89
CA TRP A 482 -0.75 -0.10 16.32
C TRP A 482 -1.07 -0.81 14.99
N ASP A 483 -2.24 -1.45 14.86
CA ASP A 483 -2.63 -2.13 13.61
C ASP A 483 -2.89 -1.13 12.49
N PHE A 484 -3.57 -0.02 12.79
CA PHE A 484 -3.74 1.07 11.84
C PHE A 484 -2.39 1.65 11.42
N LEU A 485 -1.48 1.90 12.36
CA LEU A 485 -0.13 2.38 12.07
C LEU A 485 0.66 1.38 11.22
N ALA A 486 0.53 0.08 11.48
CA ALA A 486 1.15 -0.96 10.65
C ALA A 486 0.60 -0.93 9.21
N ARG A 487 -0.72 -0.79 9.03
CA ARG A 487 -1.32 -0.63 7.70
C ARG A 487 -0.84 0.64 6.99
N PHE A 488 -0.81 1.75 7.72
CA PHE A 488 -0.45 3.06 7.19
C PHE A 488 1.04 3.14 6.78
N LEU A 489 1.93 2.63 7.63
CA LEU A 489 3.39 2.79 7.46
C LEU A 489 4.03 1.67 6.64
N LYS A 490 3.50 0.45 6.69
CA LYS A 490 4.08 -0.71 5.99
C LYS A 490 3.47 -0.91 4.60
N GLY A 491 2.28 -0.35 4.34
CA GLY A 491 1.65 -0.36 3.02
C GLY A 491 1.51 -1.77 2.45
N ASN A 492 2.22 -2.05 1.36
CA ASN A 492 2.17 -3.35 0.68
C ASN A 492 2.76 -4.50 1.50
N ASP A 493 3.66 -4.18 2.44
CA ASP A 493 4.31 -5.16 3.32
C ASP A 493 3.47 -5.49 4.57
N TYR A 494 2.25 -4.92 4.67
CA TYR A 494 1.28 -5.30 5.69
C TYR A 494 0.62 -6.63 5.35
N GLU A 495 0.52 -7.52 6.33
CA GLU A 495 -0.20 -8.80 6.26
C GLU A 495 -1.40 -8.74 7.21
N ALA A 496 -2.61 -9.10 6.75
CA ALA A 496 -3.84 -8.95 7.53
C ALA A 496 -4.06 -10.08 8.54
#